data_AF-A0AAW1QCK0-F1
#
_entry.id   AF-A0AAW1QCK0-F1
#
_cell.length_a   1.000
_cell.length_b   1.000
_cell.length_c   1.000
_cell.angle_alpha   90.00
_cell.angle_beta   90.00
_cell.angle_gamma   90.00
#
_symmetry.space_group_name_H-M   'P 1'
#
loop_
_entity.id
_entity.type
_entity.pdbx_description
1 polymer ?
#
loop_
_entity_poly.entity_id
_entity_poly.type
_entity_poly.pdbx_seq_one_letter_code
_entity_poly.pdbx_strand_id
1 'polypeptide(L)'
;MCVRPADTVGVVKLRVQDAEGVPTSNQRLFFSGRQLQDGRTLADSGVGPEATLHLVLRLRGGKGGFGALLRGAGRAAQSDNQDAMRDLSGRRLRHVNADKKLQEWAAEARKRDAEEAERKRLRKLEKQAAREARKQVSLDDVHEAQAAALAAVADALQAGLANGKRTAAHAPASRPHAAKLDLEAYDGPEALQALGLDALKAELTRLGLKCGGALRERAGRLWLLRHTPRERLDRKHLVKPAHGAA
;
A
#
# COMPACT_ATOMS: atom_id res chain seq x y z
N MET A 1 27.31 60.43 -48.66
CA MET A 1 26.12 61.17 -49.12
C MET A 1 26.49 62.64 -49.26
N CYS A 2 26.45 63.22 -50.48
CA CYS A 2 26.91 64.60 -50.71
C CYS A 2 25.73 65.59 -50.68
N VAL A 3 25.60 66.43 -49.66
CA VAL A 3 24.55 67.45 -49.52
C VAL A 3 25.10 68.85 -49.81
N ARG A 4 24.27 69.73 -50.39
CA ARG A 4 24.63 71.13 -50.66
C ARG A 4 24.00 72.04 -49.60
N PRO A 5 24.63 73.19 -49.27
CA PRO A 5 24.08 74.13 -48.29
C PRO A 5 22.70 74.69 -48.68
N ALA A 6 22.41 74.76 -49.99
CA ALA A 6 21.12 75.18 -50.53
C ALA A 6 20.06 74.06 -50.54
N ASP A 7 20.43 72.80 -50.27
CA ASP A 7 19.45 71.71 -50.19
C ASP A 7 18.58 71.90 -48.93
N THR A 8 17.29 71.59 -49.06
CA THR A 8 16.36 71.64 -47.92
C THR A 8 16.51 70.41 -47.03
N VAL A 9 16.12 70.54 -45.76
CA VAL A 9 16.12 69.43 -44.81
C VAL A 9 15.25 68.27 -45.31
N GLY A 10 14.16 68.55 -46.04
CA GLY A 10 13.35 67.52 -46.70
C GLY A 10 14.12 66.69 -47.73
N VAL A 11 14.98 67.32 -48.54
CA VAL A 11 15.85 66.63 -49.52
C VAL A 11 16.88 65.74 -48.81
N VAL A 12 17.44 66.21 -47.69
CA VAL A 12 18.36 65.39 -46.87
C VAL A 12 17.65 64.16 -46.32
N LYS A 13 16.43 64.30 -45.78
CA LYS A 13 15.65 63.16 -45.28
C LYS A 13 15.35 62.13 -46.36
N LEU A 14 15.04 62.58 -47.58
CA LEU A 14 14.79 61.69 -48.70
C LEU A 14 16.03 60.87 -49.04
N ARG A 15 17.20 61.50 -49.08
CA ARG A 15 18.46 60.80 -49.33
C ARG A 15 18.85 59.83 -48.20
N VAL A 16 18.53 60.18 -46.96
CA VAL A 16 18.66 59.26 -45.81
C VAL A 16 17.69 58.09 -45.96
N GLN A 17 16.48 58.31 -46.48
CA GLN A 17 15.54 57.23 -46.78
C GLN A 17 16.09 56.29 -47.87
N ASP A 18 16.70 56.85 -48.93
CA ASP A 18 17.29 56.06 -50.01
C ASP A 18 18.52 55.27 -49.53
N ALA A 19 19.30 55.82 -48.60
CA ALA A 19 20.51 55.19 -48.08
C ALA A 19 20.24 54.16 -46.96
N GLU A 20 19.35 54.46 -46.02
CA GLU A 20 19.12 53.66 -44.80
C GLU A 20 17.77 52.91 -44.81
N GLY A 21 16.90 53.17 -45.79
CA GLY A 21 15.57 52.55 -45.88
C GLY A 21 14.56 53.07 -44.85
N VAL A 22 14.91 54.12 -44.08
CA VAL A 22 14.04 54.69 -43.06
C VAL A 22 13.08 55.70 -43.70
N PRO A 23 11.74 55.55 -43.58
CA PRO A 23 10.80 56.52 -44.14
C PRO A 23 11.00 57.94 -43.60
N THR A 24 10.94 58.97 -44.44
CA THR A 24 11.09 60.40 -44.04
C THR A 24 10.20 60.81 -42.86
N SER A 25 9.00 60.24 -42.76
CA SER A 25 8.05 60.48 -41.66
C SER A 25 8.56 60.00 -40.29
N ASN A 26 9.45 59.00 -40.27
CA ASN A 26 10.06 58.46 -39.05
C ASN A 26 11.39 59.15 -38.70
N GLN A 27 11.90 60.05 -39.55
CA GLN A 27 13.20 60.69 -39.34
C GLN A 27 13.06 62.03 -38.60
N ARG A 28 13.91 62.23 -37.58
CA ARG A 28 14.14 63.56 -36.98
C ARG A 28 15.63 63.86 -37.05
N LEU A 29 15.99 64.90 -37.78
CA LEU A 29 17.37 65.38 -37.89
C LEU A 29 17.59 66.49 -36.86
N PHE A 30 18.69 66.40 -36.12
CA PHE A 30 19.09 67.38 -35.13
C PHE A 30 20.47 67.94 -35.43
N PHE A 31 20.62 69.25 -35.23
CA PHE A 31 21.88 69.95 -35.28
C PHE A 31 21.97 70.91 -34.09
N SER A 32 23.10 70.88 -33.35
CA SER A 32 23.31 71.73 -32.16
C SER A 32 22.15 71.69 -31.15
N GLY A 33 21.58 70.50 -30.93
CA GLY A 33 20.44 70.29 -30.01
C GLY A 33 19.09 70.79 -30.52
N ARG A 34 18.99 71.34 -31.73
CA ARG A 34 17.73 71.81 -32.34
C ARG A 34 17.27 70.87 -33.45
N GLN A 35 15.98 70.56 -33.46
CA GLN A 35 15.38 69.78 -34.55
C GLN A 35 15.28 70.64 -35.81
N LEU A 36 15.80 70.11 -36.92
CA LEU A 36 15.69 70.76 -38.23
C LEU A 36 14.27 70.63 -38.79
N GLN A 37 13.79 71.71 -39.41
CA GLN A 37 12.46 71.78 -40.04
C GLN A 37 12.57 71.57 -41.55
N ASP A 38 11.64 70.81 -42.13
CA ASP A 38 11.71 70.36 -43.53
C ASP A 38 11.71 71.50 -44.56
N GLY A 39 11.13 72.66 -44.21
CA GLY A 39 11.07 73.84 -45.07
C GLY A 39 12.27 74.79 -45.03
N ARG A 40 13.31 74.50 -44.22
CA ARG A 40 14.53 75.32 -44.15
C ARG A 40 15.67 74.67 -44.94
N THR A 41 16.57 75.49 -45.48
CA THR A 41 17.82 75.00 -46.06
C THR A 41 18.82 74.62 -44.96
N LEU A 42 19.84 73.85 -45.33
CA LEU A 42 20.95 73.53 -44.43
C LEU A 42 21.71 74.79 -44.00
N ALA A 43 21.92 75.73 -44.93
CA ALA A 43 22.54 77.02 -44.66
C ALA A 43 21.73 77.85 -43.65
N ASP A 44 20.41 77.98 -43.84
CA ASP A 44 19.52 78.72 -42.93
C ASP A 44 19.43 78.08 -41.54
N SER A 45 19.76 76.80 -41.45
CA SER A 45 19.78 76.03 -40.21
C SER A 45 21.13 76.09 -39.49
N GLY A 46 22.10 76.85 -40.04
CA GLY A 46 23.45 77.01 -39.49
C GLY A 46 24.35 75.79 -39.68
N VAL A 47 24.02 74.89 -40.61
CA VAL A 47 24.81 73.69 -40.89
C VAL A 47 25.96 74.07 -41.83
N GLY A 48 27.18 74.09 -41.27
CA GLY A 48 28.42 74.37 -42.01
C GLY A 48 28.99 73.15 -42.75
N PRO A 49 30.07 73.34 -43.53
CA PRO A 49 30.84 72.22 -44.08
C PRO A 49 31.39 71.35 -42.93
N GLU A 50 31.43 70.03 -43.13
CA GLU A 50 31.86 69.02 -42.13
C GLU A 50 30.99 68.94 -40.84
N ALA A 51 29.81 69.56 -40.83
CA ALA A 51 28.88 69.46 -39.71
C ALA A 51 28.25 68.06 -39.60
N THR A 52 28.14 67.54 -38.37
CA THR A 52 27.48 66.25 -38.08
C THR A 52 26.01 66.47 -37.72
N LEU A 53 25.11 65.72 -38.37
CA LEU A 53 23.68 65.69 -38.06
C LEU A 53 23.32 64.41 -37.30
N HIS A 54 22.54 64.53 -36.23
CA HIS A 54 22.04 63.37 -35.50
C HIS A 54 20.67 62.95 -36.03
N LEU A 55 20.57 61.71 -36.53
CA LEU A 55 19.29 61.09 -36.90
C LEU A 55 18.70 60.36 -35.70
N VAL A 56 17.50 60.78 -35.28
CA VAL A 56 16.71 60.11 -34.25
C VAL A 56 15.43 59.57 -34.87
N LEU A 57 15.18 58.27 -34.69
CA LEU A 57 13.98 57.62 -35.20
C LEU A 57 12.78 57.92 -34.30
N ARG A 58 11.64 58.23 -34.91
CA ARG A 58 10.36 58.32 -34.20
C ARG A 58 9.95 56.93 -33.73
N LEU A 59 9.73 56.78 -32.43
CA LEU A 59 9.05 55.61 -31.88
C LEU A 59 7.62 55.57 -32.43
N ARG A 60 7.29 54.53 -33.20
CA ARG A 60 5.91 54.28 -33.65
C ARG A 60 5.12 53.74 -32.45
N GLY A 61 4.57 54.65 -31.63
CA GLY A 61 3.61 54.32 -30.60
C GLY A 61 2.31 53.81 -31.24
N GLY A 62 2.18 52.49 -31.37
CA GLY A 62 0.99 51.84 -31.91
C GLY A 62 0.48 50.75 -30.97
N LYS A 63 -0.84 50.52 -30.97
CA LYS A 63 -1.54 49.50 -30.17
C LYS A 63 -1.08 48.04 -30.41
N GLY A 64 -0.11 47.80 -31.29
CA GLY A 64 0.39 46.49 -31.73
C GLY A 64 1.84 46.15 -31.37
N GLY A 65 2.51 46.90 -30.48
CA GLY A 65 3.89 46.60 -30.05
C GLY A 65 4.02 45.41 -29.08
N PHE A 66 5.20 45.23 -28.49
CA PHE A 66 5.49 44.17 -27.49
C PHE A 66 4.42 44.03 -26.38
N GLY A 67 3.85 45.15 -25.90
CA GLY A 67 2.75 45.12 -24.92
C GLY A 67 1.44 44.51 -25.45
N ALA A 68 1.17 44.56 -26.74
CA ALA A 68 0.03 43.90 -27.38
C ALA A 68 0.27 42.39 -27.52
N LEU A 69 1.51 42.00 -27.85
CA LEU A 69 1.95 40.60 -27.84
C LEU A 69 1.79 39.98 -26.45
N LEU A 70 2.20 40.69 -25.39
CA LEU A 70 2.00 40.25 -24.00
C LEU A 70 0.52 40.09 -23.64
N ARG A 71 -0.34 41.03 -24.06
CA ARG A 71 -1.80 40.90 -23.86
C ARG A 71 -2.41 39.74 -24.65
N GLY A 72 -1.89 39.44 -25.83
CA GLY A 72 -2.28 38.27 -26.62
C GLY A 72 -1.82 36.95 -25.97
N ALA A 73 -0.61 36.93 -25.41
CA ALA A 73 -0.05 35.78 -24.70
C ALA A 73 -0.77 35.51 -23.36
N GLY A 74 -1.38 36.54 -22.74
CA GLY A 74 -2.17 36.42 -21.52
C GLY A 74 -3.55 35.75 -21.69
N ARG A 75 -3.95 35.37 -22.91
CA ARG A 75 -5.16 34.57 -23.19
C ARG A 75 -4.93 33.07 -22.98
N ALA A 76 -4.09 32.69 -22.03
CA ALA A 76 -3.85 31.29 -21.69
C ALA A 76 -4.89 30.79 -20.68
N ALA A 77 -5.61 29.74 -21.08
CA ALA A 77 -6.49 28.85 -20.31
C ALA A 77 -7.62 29.53 -19.50
N GLN A 78 -8.86 29.39 -19.99
CA GLN A 78 -10.02 29.48 -19.11
C GLN A 78 -9.95 28.34 -18.09
N SER A 79 -9.83 28.67 -16.80
CA SER A 79 -9.92 27.67 -15.74
C SER A 79 -11.38 27.31 -15.51
N ASP A 80 -11.68 26.03 -15.65
CA ASP A 80 -12.95 25.36 -15.35
C ASP A 80 -13.20 25.19 -13.84
N ASN A 81 -12.22 25.56 -13.01
CA ASN A 81 -12.33 25.61 -11.55
C ASN A 81 -13.19 26.78 -11.05
N GLN A 82 -14.50 26.64 -11.21
CA GLN A 82 -15.55 27.54 -10.71
C GLN A 82 -15.64 27.62 -9.18
N ASP A 83 -15.00 26.68 -8.50
CA ASP A 83 -14.95 26.54 -7.05
C ASP A 83 -14.35 27.78 -6.33
N ALA A 84 -13.51 28.55 -7.01
CA ALA A 84 -12.95 29.80 -6.46
C ALA A 84 -13.96 30.96 -6.43
N MET A 85 -15.07 30.86 -7.18
CA MET A 85 -16.10 31.91 -7.26
C MET A 85 -16.85 32.07 -5.94
N ARG A 86 -17.42 33.24 -5.74
CA ARG A 86 -18.29 33.56 -4.62
C ARG A 86 -19.74 33.56 -5.06
N ASP A 87 -20.63 33.14 -4.17
CA ASP A 87 -22.07 33.28 -4.35
C ASP A 87 -22.56 34.69 -3.99
N LEU A 88 -23.85 34.96 -4.19
CA LEU A 88 -24.49 36.23 -3.85
C LEU A 88 -24.48 36.54 -2.35
N SER A 89 -24.21 35.55 -1.50
CA SER A 89 -24.04 35.73 -0.05
C SER A 89 -22.59 36.01 0.37
N GLY A 90 -21.66 36.04 -0.60
CA GLY A 90 -20.23 36.29 -0.39
C GLY A 90 -19.42 35.06 0.04
N ARG A 91 -20.04 33.87 0.16
CA ARG A 91 -19.35 32.62 0.50
C ARG A 91 -18.66 32.03 -0.73
N ARG A 92 -17.51 31.38 -0.54
CA ARG A 92 -16.81 30.68 -1.65
C ARG A 92 -17.54 29.38 -1.99
N LEU A 93 -17.69 29.12 -3.29
CA LEU A 93 -18.44 27.96 -3.81
C LEU A 93 -17.83 26.62 -3.36
N ARG A 94 -16.51 26.52 -3.18
CA ARG A 94 -15.83 25.36 -2.54
C ARG A 94 -16.49 24.92 -1.24
N HIS A 95 -16.74 25.85 -0.33
CA HIS A 95 -17.30 25.54 0.99
C HIS A 95 -18.77 25.15 0.86
N VAL A 96 -19.52 25.89 0.05
CA VAL A 96 -20.93 25.59 -0.21
C VAL A 96 -21.10 24.19 -0.82
N ASN A 97 -20.25 23.83 -1.78
CA ASN A 97 -20.26 22.53 -2.41
C ASN A 97 -19.82 21.42 -1.44
N ALA A 98 -18.84 21.68 -0.57
CA ALA A 98 -18.42 20.74 0.46
C ALA A 98 -19.54 20.48 1.48
N ASP A 99 -20.24 21.52 1.93
CA ASP A 99 -21.36 21.43 2.86
C ASP A 99 -22.52 20.64 2.25
N LYS A 100 -22.85 20.87 0.97
CA LYS A 100 -23.86 20.11 0.23
C LYS A 100 -23.51 18.62 0.16
N LYS A 101 -22.27 18.29 -0.22
CA LYS A 101 -21.80 16.89 -0.26
C LYS A 101 -21.91 16.21 1.11
N LEU A 102 -21.60 16.94 2.18
CA LEU A 102 -21.72 16.41 3.54
C LEU A 102 -23.18 16.15 3.91
N GLN A 103 -24.09 17.05 3.54
CA GLN A 103 -25.53 16.89 3.76
C GLN A 103 -26.10 15.71 2.98
N GLU A 104 -25.74 15.55 1.71
CA GLU A 104 -26.13 14.41 0.87
C GLU A 104 -25.61 13.10 1.47
N TRP A 105 -24.33 13.04 1.84
CA TRP A 105 -23.75 11.87 2.49
C TRP A 105 -24.45 11.51 3.81
N ALA A 106 -24.82 12.51 4.60
CA ALA A 106 -25.58 12.33 5.84
C ALA A 106 -27.02 11.87 5.58
N ALA A 107 -27.70 12.40 4.56
CA ALA A 107 -29.03 11.99 4.15
C ALA A 107 -29.05 10.53 3.67
N GLU A 108 -28.00 10.11 2.97
CA GLU A 108 -27.81 8.75 2.48
C GLU A 108 -27.33 7.77 3.56
N ALA A 109 -26.95 8.24 4.76
CA ALA A 109 -26.48 7.37 5.84
C ALA A 109 -27.47 6.26 6.19
N ARG A 110 -28.77 6.58 6.25
CA ARG A 110 -29.80 5.59 6.54
C ARG A 110 -29.90 4.49 5.48
N LYS A 111 -29.68 4.82 4.20
CA LYS A 111 -29.67 3.83 3.12
C LYS A 111 -28.45 2.92 3.22
N ARG A 112 -27.28 3.51 3.45
CA ARG A 112 -26.02 2.76 3.65
C ARG A 112 -26.11 1.81 4.84
N ASP A 113 -26.63 2.29 5.96
CA ASP A 113 -26.81 1.48 7.16
C ASP A 113 -27.81 0.33 6.94
N ALA A 114 -28.89 0.59 6.18
CA ALA A 114 -29.88 -0.43 5.81
C ALA A 114 -29.28 -1.48 4.85
N GLU A 115 -28.55 -1.06 3.81
CA GLU A 115 -27.86 -1.97 2.89
C GLU A 115 -26.79 -2.81 3.60
N GLU A 116 -26.03 -2.20 4.52
CA GLU A 116 -25.05 -2.93 5.32
C GLU A 116 -25.73 -3.92 6.27
N ALA A 117 -26.86 -3.55 6.87
CA ALA A 117 -27.66 -4.45 7.70
C ALA A 117 -28.20 -5.63 6.89
N GLU A 118 -28.74 -5.40 5.69
CA GLU A 118 -29.20 -6.45 4.77
C GLU A 118 -28.06 -7.36 4.33
N ARG A 119 -26.90 -6.80 3.94
CA ARG A 119 -25.70 -7.58 3.62
C ARG A 119 -25.25 -8.45 4.80
N LYS A 120 -25.28 -7.91 6.02
CA LYS A 120 -24.97 -8.66 7.24
C LYS A 120 -26.00 -9.76 7.50
N ARG A 121 -27.28 -9.54 7.21
CA ARG A 121 -28.37 -10.54 7.32
C ARG A 121 -28.16 -11.68 6.32
N LEU A 122 -27.95 -11.38 5.04
CA LEU A 122 -27.67 -12.38 4.01
C LEU A 122 -26.47 -13.24 4.36
N ARG A 123 -25.35 -12.62 4.78
CA ARG A 123 -24.16 -13.35 5.22
C ARG A 123 -24.42 -14.24 6.44
N LYS A 124 -25.32 -13.85 7.35
CA LYS A 124 -25.72 -14.70 8.49
C LYS A 124 -26.56 -15.88 8.02
N LEU A 125 -27.52 -15.66 7.13
CA LEU A 125 -28.35 -16.71 6.54
C LEU A 125 -27.50 -17.72 5.77
N GLU A 126 -26.58 -17.27 4.91
CA GLU A 126 -25.65 -18.16 4.19
C GLU A 126 -24.81 -19.02 5.16
N LYS A 127 -24.29 -18.42 6.23
CA LYS A 127 -23.54 -19.17 7.26
C LYS A 127 -24.41 -20.17 8.00
N GLN A 128 -25.68 -19.85 8.25
CA GLN A 128 -26.64 -20.78 8.86
C GLN A 128 -26.95 -21.93 7.91
N ALA A 129 -27.27 -21.64 6.64
CA ALA A 129 -27.50 -22.66 5.61
C ALA A 129 -26.28 -23.57 5.44
N ALA A 130 -25.06 -23.03 5.42
CA ALA A 130 -23.84 -23.83 5.36
C ALA A 130 -23.63 -24.71 6.60
N ARG A 131 -24.06 -24.25 7.79
CA ARG A 131 -24.03 -25.07 9.02
C ARG A 131 -25.08 -26.16 8.99
N GLU A 132 -26.27 -25.88 8.49
CA GLU A 132 -27.36 -26.85 8.33
C GLU A 132 -26.99 -27.91 7.29
N ALA A 133 -26.43 -27.51 6.14
CA ALA A 133 -25.89 -28.43 5.14
C ALA A 133 -24.78 -29.33 5.72
N ARG A 134 -23.92 -28.81 6.60
CA ARG A 134 -22.91 -29.64 7.31
C ARG A 134 -23.50 -30.59 8.35
N LYS A 135 -24.64 -30.23 8.96
CA LYS A 135 -25.35 -31.10 9.91
C LYS A 135 -26.15 -32.18 9.21
N GLN A 136 -26.61 -31.89 7.99
CA GLN A 136 -27.27 -32.84 7.13
C GLN A 136 -26.25 -33.87 6.64
N VAL A 137 -25.96 -34.85 7.50
CA VAL A 137 -25.27 -36.07 7.08
C VAL A 137 -26.27 -36.87 6.26
N SER A 138 -25.96 -37.15 5.00
CA SER A 138 -26.80 -37.98 4.15
C SER A 138 -26.84 -39.41 4.70
N LEU A 139 -28.02 -40.04 4.73
CA LEU A 139 -28.14 -41.46 5.08
C LEU A 139 -27.34 -42.33 4.10
N ASP A 140 -27.20 -41.89 2.85
CA ASP A 140 -26.39 -42.58 1.85
C ASP A 140 -24.91 -42.52 2.19
N ASP A 141 -24.40 -41.38 2.69
CA ASP A 141 -23.00 -41.26 3.15
C ASP A 141 -22.72 -42.22 4.32
N VAL A 142 -23.71 -42.41 5.21
CA VAL A 142 -23.59 -43.34 6.34
C VAL A 142 -23.60 -44.79 5.85
N HIS A 143 -24.47 -45.14 4.91
CA HIS A 143 -24.52 -46.48 4.33
C HIS A 143 -23.25 -46.81 3.54
N GLU A 144 -22.73 -45.86 2.75
CA GLU A 144 -21.46 -46.03 2.04
C GLU A 144 -20.29 -46.19 3.01
N ALA A 145 -20.22 -45.37 4.07
CA ALA A 145 -19.19 -45.49 5.09
C ALA A 145 -19.29 -46.84 5.84
N GLN A 146 -20.50 -47.33 6.13
CA GLN A 146 -20.71 -48.65 6.71
C GLN A 146 -20.29 -49.77 5.75
N ALA A 147 -20.65 -49.69 4.48
CA ALA A 147 -20.27 -50.67 3.48
C ALA A 147 -18.74 -50.75 3.31
N ALA A 148 -18.07 -49.59 3.26
CA ALA A 148 -16.61 -49.52 3.20
C ALA A 148 -15.95 -50.09 4.47
N ALA A 149 -16.50 -49.81 5.65
CA ALA A 149 -16.00 -50.38 6.90
C ALA A 149 -16.15 -51.91 6.95
N LEU A 150 -17.31 -52.43 6.51
CA LEU A 150 -17.54 -53.87 6.44
C LEU A 150 -16.59 -54.55 5.44
N ALA A 151 -16.35 -53.92 4.29
CA ALA A 151 -15.38 -54.41 3.31
C ALA A 151 -13.96 -54.45 3.89
N ALA A 152 -13.51 -53.38 4.56
CA ALA A 152 -12.20 -53.35 5.20
C ALA A 152 -12.04 -54.42 6.30
N VAL A 153 -13.11 -54.68 7.07
CA VAL A 153 -13.12 -55.78 8.06
C VAL A 153 -13.02 -57.14 7.38
N ALA A 154 -13.74 -57.35 6.27
CA ALA A 154 -13.67 -58.58 5.51
C ALA A 154 -12.27 -58.82 4.92
N ASP A 155 -11.65 -57.80 4.34
CA ASP A 155 -10.29 -57.86 3.80
C ASP A 155 -9.26 -58.18 4.90
N ALA A 156 -9.40 -57.56 6.08
CA ALA A 156 -8.52 -57.82 7.22
C ALA A 156 -8.66 -59.25 7.75
N LEU A 157 -9.88 -59.78 7.82
CA LEU A 157 -10.15 -61.18 8.18
C LEU A 157 -9.53 -62.14 7.17
N GLN A 158 -9.70 -61.87 5.89
CA GLN A 158 -9.17 -62.70 4.81
C GLN A 158 -7.65 -62.69 4.78
N ALA A 159 -7.02 -61.52 4.96
CA ALA A 159 -5.57 -61.40 5.12
C ALA A 159 -5.07 -62.14 6.38
N GLY A 160 -5.81 -62.05 7.49
CA GLY A 160 -5.51 -62.77 8.73
C GLY A 160 -5.57 -64.30 8.56
N LEU A 161 -6.57 -64.80 7.82
CA LEU A 161 -6.72 -66.22 7.51
C LEU A 161 -5.68 -66.71 6.49
N ALA A 162 -5.33 -65.90 5.49
CA ALA A 162 -4.29 -66.20 4.51
C ALA A 162 -2.89 -66.25 5.14
N ASN A 163 -2.65 -65.44 6.18
CA ASN A 163 -1.47 -65.53 7.05
C ASN A 163 -1.51 -66.74 8.02
N GLY A 164 -2.37 -67.72 7.77
CA GLY A 164 -2.61 -68.96 8.52
C GLY A 164 -1.44 -69.94 8.62
N LYS A 165 -0.20 -69.45 8.78
CA LYS A 165 0.86 -70.19 9.49
C LYS A 165 0.96 -69.61 10.89
N ARG A 166 0.38 -70.33 11.85
CA ARG A 166 0.67 -70.11 13.27
C ARG A 166 2.17 -70.34 13.49
N THR A 167 2.97 -69.27 13.50
CA THR A 167 4.11 -69.26 14.41
C THR A 167 3.50 -69.12 15.80
N ALA A 168 3.76 -70.08 16.67
CA ALA A 168 3.42 -70.01 18.09
C ALA A 168 4.31 -68.96 18.80
N ALA A 169 4.35 -67.74 18.27
CA ALA A 169 5.24 -66.67 18.70
C ALA A 169 4.58 -65.28 18.54
N HIS A 170 3.28 -65.18 18.81
CA HIS A 170 2.69 -63.91 19.23
C HIS A 170 1.44 -64.17 20.08
N ALA A 171 1.67 -64.68 21.30
CA ALA A 171 0.81 -64.23 22.39
C ALA A 171 0.80 -62.70 22.36
N PRO A 172 -0.32 -62.00 22.63
CA PRO A 172 -0.26 -60.56 22.79
C PRO A 172 0.83 -60.31 23.81
N ALA A 173 1.89 -59.60 23.40
CA ALA A 173 2.98 -59.28 24.31
C ALA A 173 2.32 -58.75 25.57
N SER A 174 2.34 -59.55 26.63
CA SER A 174 2.03 -59.08 27.97
C SER A 174 2.84 -57.81 28.10
N ARG A 175 2.15 -56.69 28.31
CA ARG A 175 2.75 -55.37 28.50
C ARG A 175 4.04 -55.58 29.31
N PRO A 176 5.22 -55.06 28.90
CA PRO A 176 6.39 -55.10 29.76
C PRO A 176 6.08 -54.16 30.93
N HIS A 177 5.41 -54.70 31.93
CA HIS A 177 5.01 -53.97 33.11
C HIS A 177 5.30 -54.88 34.29
N ALA A 178 6.59 -54.96 34.64
CA ALA A 178 7.06 -55.43 35.95
C ALA A 178 8.58 -55.31 36.15
N ALA A 179 9.40 -55.08 35.13
CA ALA A 179 10.83 -54.86 35.34
C ALA A 179 11.09 -53.37 35.59
N LYS A 180 11.57 -53.04 36.79
CA LYS A 180 12.07 -51.70 37.15
C LYS A 180 13.01 -51.22 36.04
N LEU A 181 12.71 -50.08 35.44
CA LEU A 181 13.60 -49.49 34.44
C LEU A 181 14.92 -49.09 35.10
N ASP A 182 16.03 -49.62 34.61
CA ASP A 182 17.36 -49.23 35.05
C ASP A 182 17.81 -47.98 34.28
N LEU A 183 17.95 -46.85 34.97
CA LEU A 183 18.26 -45.56 34.36
C LEU A 183 19.74 -45.43 33.99
N GLU A 184 20.63 -46.25 34.58
CA GLU A 184 22.05 -46.27 34.23
C GLU A 184 22.34 -46.97 32.90
N ALA A 185 21.38 -47.75 32.38
CA ALA A 185 21.49 -48.42 31.09
C ALA A 185 21.23 -47.51 29.87
N TYR A 186 20.92 -46.23 30.11
CA TYR A 186 20.60 -45.26 29.06
C TYR A 186 21.58 -44.08 29.13
N ASP A 187 21.99 -43.58 27.97
CA ASP A 187 22.97 -42.48 27.87
C ASP A 187 22.34 -41.08 27.95
N GLY A 188 21.01 -40.99 27.91
CA GLY A 188 20.32 -39.70 27.98
C GLY A 188 18.79 -39.78 27.90
N PRO A 189 18.12 -38.62 28.08
CA PRO A 189 16.66 -38.52 28.03
C PRO A 189 16.10 -38.78 26.62
N GLU A 190 16.92 -38.74 25.58
CA GLU A 190 16.52 -39.08 24.21
C GLU A 190 16.40 -40.59 24.01
N ALA A 191 17.32 -41.37 24.59
CA ALA A 191 17.26 -42.83 24.56
C ALA A 191 15.99 -43.36 25.28
N LEU A 192 15.55 -42.66 26.35
CA LEU A 192 14.30 -42.96 27.04
C LEU A 192 13.03 -42.67 26.21
N GLN A 193 13.09 -41.78 25.22
CA GLN A 193 11.94 -41.51 24.35
C GLN A 193 11.61 -42.70 23.44
N ALA A 194 12.63 -43.48 23.07
CA ALA A 194 12.47 -44.66 22.21
C ALA A 194 11.63 -45.77 22.86
N LEU A 195 11.49 -45.76 24.20
CA LEU A 195 10.61 -46.68 24.94
C LEU A 195 9.11 -46.42 24.67
N GLY A 196 8.78 -45.24 24.13
CA GLY A 196 7.41 -44.87 23.77
C GLY A 196 6.56 -44.36 24.93
N LEU A 197 5.36 -43.91 24.59
CA LEU A 197 4.46 -43.20 25.51
C LEU A 197 3.95 -44.09 26.66
N ASP A 198 3.68 -45.36 26.37
CA ASP A 198 3.06 -46.28 27.33
C ASP A 198 4.05 -46.76 28.40
N ALA A 199 5.29 -47.10 28.02
CA ALA A 199 6.34 -47.51 28.95
C ALA A 199 6.78 -46.37 29.89
N LEU A 200 6.85 -45.14 29.38
CA LEU A 200 7.16 -43.97 30.21
C LEU A 200 6.01 -43.61 31.15
N LYS A 201 4.75 -43.75 30.70
CA LYS A 201 3.57 -43.53 31.56
C LYS A 201 3.52 -44.56 32.68
N ALA A 202 3.80 -45.81 32.36
CA ALA A 202 3.92 -46.93 33.29
C ALA A 202 4.91 -46.63 34.43
N GLU A 203 6.16 -46.28 34.09
CA GLU A 203 7.20 -46.02 35.09
C GLU A 203 6.97 -44.73 35.89
N LEU A 204 6.53 -43.64 35.25
CA LEU A 204 6.20 -42.40 35.97
C LEU A 204 5.06 -42.61 36.96
N THR A 205 4.04 -43.38 36.60
CA THR A 205 2.92 -43.70 37.49
C THR A 205 3.38 -44.57 38.66
N ARG A 206 4.22 -45.59 38.39
CA ARG A 206 4.83 -46.44 39.43
C ARG A 206 5.66 -45.63 40.43
N LEU A 207 6.36 -44.61 39.96
CA LEU A 207 7.23 -43.75 40.77
C LEU A 207 6.50 -42.57 41.43
N GLY A 208 5.20 -42.38 41.16
CA GLY A 208 4.40 -41.27 41.71
C GLY A 208 4.73 -39.90 41.11
N LEU A 209 5.26 -39.88 39.89
CA LEU A 209 5.60 -38.66 39.14
C LEU A 209 4.47 -38.28 38.18
N LYS A 210 4.39 -36.99 37.83
CA LYS A 210 3.40 -36.43 36.92
C LYS A 210 3.61 -36.96 35.49
N CYS A 211 2.60 -37.65 34.96
CA CYS A 211 2.61 -38.31 33.65
C CYS A 211 2.02 -37.46 32.49
N GLY A 212 1.67 -36.19 32.75
CA GLY A 212 1.14 -35.27 31.73
C GLY A 212 2.22 -34.63 30.85
N GLY A 213 1.85 -34.18 29.64
CA GLY A 213 2.75 -33.51 28.70
C GLY A 213 3.28 -34.42 27.58
N ALA A 214 4.13 -33.86 26.73
CA ALA A 214 4.71 -34.51 25.56
C ALA A 214 5.71 -35.63 25.95
N LEU A 215 6.00 -36.55 25.02
CA LEU A 215 6.91 -37.69 25.22
C LEU A 215 8.29 -37.26 25.77
N ARG A 216 8.85 -36.17 25.21
CA ARG A 216 10.11 -35.55 25.66
C ARG A 216 10.08 -35.14 27.13
N GLU A 217 8.98 -34.51 27.57
CA GLU A 217 8.86 -34.06 28.95
C GLU A 217 8.72 -35.23 29.93
N ARG A 218 8.06 -36.31 29.52
CA ARG A 218 7.95 -37.53 30.32
C ARG A 218 9.30 -38.21 30.51
N ALA A 219 10.07 -38.35 29.43
CA ALA A 219 11.42 -38.90 29.47
C ALA A 219 12.36 -38.02 30.32
N GLY A 220 12.30 -36.70 30.16
CA GLY A 220 13.08 -35.76 30.96
C GLY A 220 12.78 -35.84 32.46
N ARG A 221 11.50 -35.97 32.85
CA ARG A 221 11.13 -36.13 34.27
C ARG A 221 11.63 -37.43 34.87
N LEU A 222 11.62 -38.51 34.09
CA LEU A 222 12.16 -39.80 34.54
C LEU A 222 13.69 -39.75 34.67
N TRP A 223 14.37 -39.04 33.76
CA TRP A 223 15.83 -38.88 33.78
C TRP A 223 16.35 -38.10 35.00
N LEU A 224 15.57 -37.17 35.55
CA LEU A 224 15.95 -36.45 36.78
C LEU A 224 16.25 -37.39 37.95
N LEU A 225 15.64 -38.57 37.99
CA LEU A 225 15.86 -39.58 39.04
C LEU A 225 17.23 -40.24 38.98
N ARG A 226 17.97 -40.10 37.87
CA ARG A 226 19.34 -40.60 37.75
C ARG A 226 20.29 -39.83 38.68
N HIS A 227 20.13 -38.51 38.75
CA HIS A 227 21.05 -37.63 39.48
C HIS A 227 20.45 -37.07 40.78
N THR A 228 19.12 -37.06 40.91
CA THR A 228 18.43 -36.53 42.08
C THR A 228 17.47 -37.59 42.62
N PRO A 229 17.65 -38.08 43.86
CA PRO A 229 16.71 -39.02 44.45
C PRO A 229 15.32 -38.37 44.57
N ARG A 230 14.26 -39.18 44.46
CA ARG A 230 12.86 -38.72 44.42
C ARG A 230 12.49 -37.72 45.52
N GLU A 231 13.03 -37.91 46.72
CA GLU A 231 12.73 -37.08 47.91
C GLU A 231 13.19 -35.62 47.75
N ARG A 232 14.20 -35.37 46.93
CA ARG A 232 14.76 -34.03 46.67
C ARG A 232 14.21 -33.40 45.39
N LEU A 233 13.24 -34.04 44.73
CA LEU A 233 12.61 -33.47 43.54
C LEU A 233 11.58 -32.40 43.89
N ASP A 234 11.54 -31.35 43.07
CA ASP A 234 10.53 -30.30 43.18
C ASP A 234 9.10 -30.88 43.11
N ARG A 235 8.20 -30.34 43.95
CA ARG A 235 6.78 -30.72 44.01
C ARG A 235 6.03 -30.58 42.68
N LYS A 236 6.57 -29.82 41.72
CA LYS A 236 6.04 -29.65 40.36
C LYS A 236 6.09 -30.94 39.51
N HIS A 237 7.02 -31.85 39.84
CA HIS A 237 7.21 -33.12 39.13
C HIS A 237 6.48 -34.30 39.77
N LEU A 238 6.08 -34.15 41.04
CA LEU A 238 5.32 -35.15 41.79
C LEU A 238 3.82 -35.04 41.50
N VAL A 239 3.09 -36.15 41.64
CA VAL A 239 1.62 -36.09 41.62
C VAL A 239 1.14 -35.31 42.85
N LYS A 240 0.16 -34.42 42.66
CA LYS A 240 -0.44 -33.67 43.78
C LYS A 240 -1.09 -34.68 44.74
N PRO A 241 -0.81 -34.63 46.06
CA PRO A 241 -1.50 -35.50 47.00
C PRO A 241 -3.01 -35.24 46.90
N ALA A 242 -3.80 -36.31 46.83
CA ALA A 242 -5.25 -36.20 46.92
C ALA A 242 -5.60 -35.50 48.24
N HIS A 243 -6.57 -34.59 48.24
CA HIS A 243 -7.08 -33.99 49.48
C HIS A 243 -7.60 -35.13 50.38
N GLY A 244 -6.86 -35.48 51.44
CA GLY A 244 -7.32 -36.44 52.45
C GLY A 244 -6.37 -37.57 52.87
N ALA A 245 -5.07 -37.53 52.57
CA ALA A 245 -4.10 -38.45 53.17
C ALA A 245 -3.00 -37.66 53.90
N ALA A 246 -2.98 -37.79 55.23
CA ALA A 246 -1.90 -37.34 56.12
C ALA A 246 -0.74 -38.34 56.09
#